data_AF-A0A847DCZ4-F1
#
_entry.id   AF-A0A847DCZ4-F1
#
_cell.length_a   1.000
_cell.length_b   1.000
_cell.length_c   1.000
_cell.angle_alpha   90.00
_cell.angle_beta   90.00
_cell.angle_gamma   90.00
#
_symmetry.space_group_name_H-M   'P 1'
#
loop_
_entity.id
_entity.type
_entity.pdbx_description
1 polymer ?
#
loop_
_entity_poly.entity_id
_entity_poly.type
_entity_poly.pdbx_seq_one_letter_code
_entity_poly.pdbx_strand_id
1 'polypeptide(L)'
;MKGFNKKEYTRRQFIKNTALTAAGLTIGPFIHIERAQAATSLMKRSMGRLNFEATTLGMGGQASLQWTPADVDPVKIILKAFASGINYYDTSNFYDDSQLHYGKAFRSLDLIPEKPGYNEKLRRSIFLTSKTCLRFGKGGWKNDVMYNLTNGSGTHAVSDIKRTLSQVFGDGKGAYPKGAYLDMVLMHAVTSIEDINALYAGYENTDQKAETIGTLATLIDLRDGTNLTGLNPDEERLIRHIGFSGHASPAVMMEMIHRDTRKVLEGMLVAINANDRNYFNMQYNIIPVAQANNMGIIAMKVFADGAMYEKPAVMTQGPHMVVRRVGGGKLPSRKLVEYSLTTPGIHTAIIGTGHIDNDPKACQLTQNLLSAQIAPDAYSITDRREVEKLALSVKEGKTNGFFQVEKQALSAPRDFSVVQESRDRKRVAKLTWQTAYAGDEPIIRYEIWRDNLKVGQVNHKSQVTRAPFIHEEILNDNSSHTYSLVTVDAAERTAKTEEILLAGI
;
A
#
# COMPACT_ATOMS: atom_id res chain seq x y z
N MET A 1 -41.47 25.43 -20.02
CA MET A 1 -42.19 25.02 -18.80
C MET A 1 -42.33 23.50 -18.75
N LYS A 2 -41.57 22.83 -17.87
CA LYS A 2 -41.91 21.68 -17.01
C LYS A 2 -40.60 21.19 -16.39
N GLY A 3 -40.42 21.54 -15.12
CA GLY A 3 -39.17 21.38 -14.39
C GLY A 3 -38.92 19.93 -13.97
N PHE A 4 -37.68 19.48 -14.18
CA PHE A 4 -37.13 18.29 -13.55
C PHE A 4 -36.74 18.64 -12.10
N ASN A 5 -37.48 18.11 -11.14
CA ASN A 5 -37.15 18.22 -9.73
C ASN A 5 -36.11 17.13 -9.38
N LYS A 6 -34.82 17.45 -9.52
CA LYS A 6 -33.72 16.61 -9.00
C LYS A 6 -33.71 16.71 -7.47
N LYS A 7 -34.02 15.63 -6.77
CA LYS A 7 -33.65 15.49 -5.36
C LYS A 7 -32.17 15.11 -5.28
N GLU A 8 -31.28 16.09 -5.33
CA GLU A 8 -29.90 15.92 -4.89
C GLU A 8 -29.87 15.91 -3.36
N TYR A 9 -29.35 14.83 -2.77
CA TYR A 9 -29.17 14.73 -1.33
C TYR A 9 -28.11 15.74 -0.89
N THR A 10 -28.50 16.70 -0.06
CA THR A 10 -27.55 17.65 0.54
C THR A 10 -26.60 16.92 1.50
N ARG A 11 -25.35 17.41 1.66
CA ARG A 11 -24.38 16.89 2.65
C ARG A 11 -25.01 16.67 4.03
N ARG A 12 -25.97 17.51 4.41
CA ARG A 12 -26.72 17.45 5.68
C ARG A 12 -27.67 16.26 5.78
N GLN A 13 -28.29 15.84 4.68
CA GLN A 13 -29.21 14.69 4.63
C GLN A 13 -28.45 13.35 4.61
N PHE A 14 -27.27 13.31 3.96
CA PHE A 14 -26.36 12.16 4.02
C PHE A 14 -25.96 11.83 5.47
N ILE A 15 -25.66 12.86 6.27
CA ILE A 15 -25.22 12.73 7.67
C ILE A 15 -26.35 12.27 8.61
N LYS A 16 -27.58 12.76 8.41
CA LYS A 16 -28.73 12.33 9.23
C LYS A 16 -28.97 10.82 9.17
N ASN A 17 -28.72 10.20 8.01
CA ASN A 17 -28.90 8.76 7.86
C ASN A 17 -27.75 7.93 8.44
N THR A 18 -26.57 8.52 8.65
CA THR A 18 -25.41 7.87 9.29
C THR A 18 -25.51 7.84 10.81
N ALA A 19 -25.99 8.94 11.40
CA ALA A 19 -26.16 9.04 12.86
C ALA A 19 -27.18 8.02 13.41
N LEU A 20 -28.20 7.68 12.62
CA LEU A 20 -29.23 6.71 12.99
C LEU A 20 -28.74 5.24 13.02
N THR A 21 -27.62 4.91 12.39
CA THR A 21 -27.05 3.55 12.42
C THR A 21 -26.04 3.32 13.56
N ALA A 22 -25.65 4.37 14.28
CA ALA A 22 -24.68 4.32 15.37
C ALA A 22 -25.31 4.33 16.78
N ALA A 23 -26.62 4.56 16.91
CA ALA A 23 -27.31 4.72 18.19
C ALA A 23 -28.19 3.50 18.56
N GLY A 24 -27.68 2.29 18.38
CA GLY A 24 -28.32 1.07 18.88
C GLY A 24 -27.70 0.64 20.21
N LEU A 25 -28.40 0.93 21.32
CA LEU A 25 -28.21 0.46 22.70
C LEU A 25 -27.24 1.24 23.62
N THR A 26 -27.74 2.32 24.23
CA THR A 26 -27.50 2.63 25.67
C THR A 26 -28.68 3.42 26.23
N ILE A 27 -29.34 2.85 27.23
CA ILE A 27 -30.44 3.46 27.99
C ILE A 27 -29.84 4.25 29.16
N GLY A 28 -30.20 5.53 29.31
CA GLY A 28 -29.90 6.34 30.49
C GLY A 28 -30.12 7.83 30.24
N PRO A 29 -30.99 8.52 31.01
CA PRO A 29 -31.22 9.95 30.87
C PRO A 29 -30.15 10.74 31.64
N PHE A 30 -30.05 12.03 31.34
CA PHE A 30 -29.20 13.07 31.94
C PHE A 30 -27.94 13.49 31.14
N ILE A 31 -28.18 14.55 30.36
CA ILE A 31 -27.29 15.70 30.12
C ILE A 31 -25.95 15.38 29.42
N HIS A 32 -25.97 15.44 28.09
CA HIS A 32 -24.89 16.07 27.30
C HIS A 32 -25.48 16.68 26.02
N ILE A 33 -26.31 17.72 26.20
CA ILE A 33 -26.64 18.66 25.11
C ILE A 33 -25.42 19.58 24.96
N GLU A 34 -24.32 19.04 24.45
CA GLU A 34 -23.15 19.81 23.98
C GLU A 34 -22.25 19.01 23.01
N ARG A 35 -22.73 17.88 22.47
CA ARG A 35 -21.99 17.05 21.49
C ARG A 35 -22.72 16.81 20.17
N ALA A 36 -23.68 17.67 19.81
CA ALA A 36 -24.39 17.59 18.53
C ALA A 36 -23.72 18.42 17.40
N GLN A 37 -22.52 18.96 17.62
CA GLN A 37 -21.87 19.88 16.68
C GLN A 37 -20.36 19.65 16.50
N ALA A 38 -19.88 18.41 16.69
CA ALA A 38 -18.49 18.05 16.47
C ALA A 38 -18.34 16.65 15.83
N ALA A 39 -18.71 16.55 14.54
CA ALA A 39 -18.13 15.64 13.54
C ALA A 39 -18.74 15.95 12.15
N THR A 40 -18.39 17.09 11.57
CA THR A 40 -18.89 17.57 10.26
C THR A 40 -17.95 17.25 9.09
N SER A 41 -16.87 16.49 9.31
CA SER A 41 -15.84 16.16 8.31
C SER A 41 -15.62 14.65 8.23
N LEU A 42 -15.36 14.14 7.01
CA LEU A 42 -14.90 12.76 6.82
C LEU A 42 -13.68 12.47 7.68
N MET A 43 -13.55 11.22 8.15
CA MET A 43 -12.35 10.77 8.83
C MET A 43 -11.15 10.87 7.90
N LYS A 44 -10.10 11.53 8.38
CA LYS A 44 -8.80 11.63 7.72
C LYS A 44 -7.71 11.07 8.62
N ARG A 45 -6.62 10.62 8.01
CA ARG A 45 -5.42 10.13 8.68
C ARG A 45 -4.18 10.77 8.06
N SER A 46 -3.20 11.07 8.90
CA SER A 46 -1.89 11.57 8.48
C SER A 46 -1.10 10.49 7.76
N MET A 47 -0.58 10.78 6.57
CA MET A 47 0.07 9.80 5.70
C MET A 47 1.60 9.73 5.89
N GLY A 48 2.07 9.79 7.14
CA GLY A 48 3.49 9.75 7.48
C GLY A 48 4.30 10.79 6.71
N ARG A 49 5.40 10.36 6.06
CA ARG A 49 6.31 11.23 5.29
C ARG A 49 5.70 11.86 4.04
N LEU A 50 4.52 11.42 3.59
CA LEU A 50 3.80 12.10 2.50
C LEU A 50 3.24 13.48 2.92
N ASN A 51 3.26 13.83 4.21
CA ASN A 51 2.81 15.12 4.74
C ASN A 51 1.41 15.53 4.23
N PHE A 52 0.50 14.56 4.15
CA PHE A 52 -0.86 14.73 3.64
C PHE A 52 -1.88 14.07 4.57
N GLU A 53 -3.03 14.72 4.75
CA GLU A 53 -4.17 14.16 5.47
C GLU A 53 -5.16 13.54 4.47
N ALA A 54 -5.11 12.22 4.33
CA ALA A 54 -5.97 11.48 3.41
C ALA A 54 -7.28 11.06 4.07
N THR A 55 -8.38 11.13 3.35
CA THR A 55 -9.62 10.42 3.73
C THR A 55 -9.35 8.93 3.83
N THR A 56 -9.98 8.26 4.79
CA THR A 56 -9.82 6.81 4.99
C THR A 56 -10.26 5.97 3.79
N LEU A 57 -11.14 6.50 2.94
CA LEU A 57 -11.41 5.96 1.60
C LEU A 57 -10.68 6.80 0.54
N GLY A 58 -9.96 6.12 -0.35
CA GLY A 58 -9.47 6.65 -1.61
C GLY A 58 -10.19 6.02 -2.80
N MET A 59 -10.17 6.71 -3.94
CA MET A 59 -10.75 6.22 -5.19
C MET A 59 -9.71 5.44 -6.00
N GLY A 60 -9.96 4.14 -6.21
CA GLY A 60 -9.09 3.27 -7.00
C GLY A 60 -9.34 3.37 -8.52
N GLY A 61 -8.28 3.37 -9.32
CA GLY A 61 -8.35 3.55 -10.77
C GLY A 61 -8.69 2.30 -11.59
N GLN A 62 -8.93 1.15 -10.96
CA GLN A 62 -9.41 -0.09 -11.61
C GLN A 62 -10.96 -0.18 -11.56
N ALA A 63 -11.52 -1.40 -11.61
CA ALA A 63 -12.96 -1.64 -11.77
C ALA A 63 -13.49 -0.90 -13.01
N SER A 64 -14.60 -0.15 -12.93
CA SER A 64 -15.15 0.54 -14.10
C SER A 64 -14.31 1.71 -14.62
N LEU A 65 -13.26 2.15 -13.91
CA LEU A 65 -12.34 3.16 -14.47
C LEU A 65 -11.33 2.56 -15.44
N GLN A 66 -11.02 1.27 -15.32
CA GLN A 66 -10.18 0.54 -16.28
C GLN A 66 -11.03 -0.28 -17.24
N TRP A 67 -11.98 -1.05 -16.69
CA TRP A 67 -12.82 -2.01 -17.39
C TRP A 67 -14.24 -1.48 -17.50
N THR A 68 -14.44 -0.44 -18.31
CA THR A 68 -15.71 0.31 -18.38
C THR A 68 -16.85 -0.51 -19.01
N PRO A 69 -17.92 -0.88 -18.27
CA PRO A 69 -19.12 -1.43 -18.87
C PRO A 69 -19.83 -0.40 -19.74
N ALA A 70 -20.52 -0.83 -20.81
CA ALA A 70 -21.13 0.06 -21.79
C ALA A 70 -22.16 1.05 -21.22
N ASP A 71 -22.80 0.69 -20.11
CA ASP A 71 -23.83 1.48 -19.42
C ASP A 71 -23.28 2.33 -18.26
N VAL A 72 -21.95 2.34 -18.05
CA VAL A 72 -21.30 3.08 -16.97
C VAL A 72 -20.54 4.27 -17.52
N ASP A 73 -20.65 5.40 -16.83
CA ASP A 73 -19.86 6.61 -17.06
C ASP A 73 -18.83 6.78 -15.93
N PRO A 74 -17.54 6.46 -16.15
CA PRO A 74 -16.51 6.56 -15.13
C PRO A 74 -16.26 7.98 -14.63
N VAL A 75 -16.52 9.00 -15.46
CA VAL A 75 -16.34 10.41 -15.07
C VAL A 75 -17.32 10.77 -13.95
N LYS A 76 -18.57 10.29 -14.02
CA LYS A 76 -19.56 10.49 -12.94
C LYS A 76 -19.16 9.83 -11.63
N ILE A 77 -18.45 8.70 -11.68
CA ILE A 77 -17.92 8.05 -10.48
C ILE A 77 -16.87 8.94 -9.81
N ILE A 78 -15.92 9.49 -10.58
CA ILE A 78 -14.88 10.38 -10.08
C ILE A 78 -15.49 11.67 -9.51
N LEU A 79 -16.43 12.29 -10.24
CA LEU A 79 -17.11 13.50 -9.78
C LEU A 79 -17.93 13.26 -8.51
N LYS A 80 -18.59 12.10 -8.38
CA LYS A 80 -19.30 11.73 -7.15
C LYS A 80 -18.33 11.55 -5.98
N ALA A 81 -17.19 10.88 -6.19
CA ALA A 81 -16.17 10.72 -5.15
C ALA A 81 -15.65 12.08 -4.66
N PHE A 82 -15.36 12.99 -5.59
CA PHE A 82 -14.95 14.36 -5.29
C PHE A 82 -16.03 15.14 -4.52
N ALA A 83 -17.28 15.12 -4.97
CA ALA A 83 -18.39 15.80 -4.29
C ALA A 83 -18.61 15.27 -2.86
N SER A 84 -18.40 13.97 -2.66
CA SER A 84 -18.45 13.31 -1.35
C SER A 84 -17.30 13.70 -0.42
N GLY A 85 -16.25 14.36 -0.92
CA GLY A 85 -15.12 14.86 -0.13
C GLY A 85 -13.92 13.91 -0.02
N ILE A 86 -13.92 12.81 -0.78
CA ILE A 86 -12.74 11.93 -0.92
C ILE A 86 -11.60 12.76 -1.50
N ASN A 87 -10.39 12.63 -0.95
CA ASN A 87 -9.25 13.44 -1.39
C ASN A 87 -8.02 12.62 -1.80
N TYR A 88 -8.11 11.29 -1.88
CA TYR A 88 -7.05 10.43 -2.38
C TYR A 88 -7.52 9.69 -3.64
N TYR A 89 -6.74 9.78 -4.72
CA TYR A 89 -7.06 9.25 -6.03
C TYR A 89 -5.88 8.46 -6.58
N ASP A 90 -6.17 7.34 -7.24
CA ASP A 90 -5.19 6.39 -7.69
C ASP A 90 -5.44 5.96 -9.15
N THR A 91 -4.39 5.91 -9.96
CA THR A 91 -4.44 5.42 -11.35
C THR A 91 -3.10 4.78 -11.75
N SER A 92 -2.92 4.40 -13.01
CA SER A 92 -1.70 3.74 -13.51
C SER A 92 -1.60 3.85 -15.04
N ASN A 93 -0.37 3.83 -15.57
CA ASN A 93 -0.13 3.65 -17.01
C ASN A 93 -0.49 2.25 -17.54
N PHE A 94 -0.87 1.33 -16.65
CA PHE A 94 -1.35 -0.02 -17.00
C PHE A 94 -2.87 -0.19 -16.79
N TYR A 95 -3.60 0.91 -16.51
CA TYR A 95 -5.05 0.89 -16.27
C TYR A 95 -5.85 1.46 -17.44
N ASP A 96 -5.38 1.25 -18.67
CA ASP A 96 -6.10 1.63 -19.89
C ASP A 96 -6.56 3.11 -19.84
N ASP A 97 -7.82 3.39 -20.18
CA ASP A 97 -8.43 4.74 -20.21
C ASP A 97 -8.61 5.42 -18.84
N SER A 98 -8.26 4.78 -17.71
CA SER A 98 -8.44 5.32 -16.35
C SER A 98 -7.92 6.75 -16.19
N GLN A 99 -6.72 7.04 -16.72
CA GLN A 99 -6.09 8.35 -16.66
C GLN A 99 -6.85 9.41 -17.50
N LEU A 100 -7.42 9.01 -18.64
CA LEU A 100 -8.23 9.88 -19.49
C LEU A 100 -9.57 10.24 -18.81
N HIS A 101 -10.16 9.32 -18.06
CA HIS A 101 -11.35 9.60 -17.25
C HIS A 101 -11.07 10.63 -16.16
N TYR A 102 -9.92 10.53 -15.48
CA TYR A 102 -9.45 11.57 -14.55
C TYR A 102 -9.28 12.91 -15.26
N GLY A 103 -8.67 12.95 -16.45
CA GLY A 103 -8.52 14.20 -17.18
C GLY A 103 -9.84 14.86 -17.59
N LYS A 104 -10.87 14.06 -17.95
CA LYS A 104 -12.22 14.58 -18.17
C LYS A 104 -12.81 15.19 -16.89
N ALA A 105 -12.74 14.47 -15.77
CA ALA A 105 -13.28 14.94 -14.49
C ALA A 105 -12.55 16.19 -13.97
N PHE A 106 -11.22 16.23 -14.06
CA PHE A 106 -10.40 17.33 -13.55
C PHE A 106 -10.61 18.62 -14.32
N ARG A 107 -10.87 18.55 -15.64
CA ARG A 107 -11.32 19.71 -16.43
C ARG A 107 -12.66 20.25 -15.94
N SER A 108 -13.61 19.39 -15.61
CA SER A 108 -14.92 19.81 -15.08
C SER A 108 -14.86 20.35 -13.64
N LEU A 109 -13.74 20.18 -12.94
CA LEU A 109 -13.52 20.63 -11.57
C LEU A 109 -12.52 21.80 -11.47
N ASP A 110 -12.13 22.37 -12.62
CA ASP A 110 -11.13 23.44 -12.74
C ASP A 110 -9.79 23.11 -12.06
N LEU A 111 -9.32 21.87 -12.20
CA LEU A 111 -8.07 21.39 -11.59
C LEU A 111 -6.86 21.42 -12.53
N ILE A 112 -7.03 21.95 -13.74
CA ILE A 112 -5.98 21.99 -14.77
C ILE A 112 -5.22 23.33 -14.71
N PRO A 113 -3.91 23.32 -14.44
CA PRO A 113 -3.10 24.54 -14.49
C PRO A 113 -3.23 25.26 -15.83
N GLU A 114 -3.04 26.58 -15.80
CA GLU A 114 -3.08 27.47 -16.99
C GLU A 114 -4.43 27.55 -17.72
N LYS A 115 -5.48 26.85 -17.25
CA LYS A 115 -6.84 27.00 -17.77
C LYS A 115 -7.61 28.10 -17.01
N PRO A 116 -8.50 28.85 -17.69
CA PRO A 116 -9.41 29.77 -17.01
C PRO A 116 -10.19 29.05 -15.90
N GLY A 117 -10.26 29.66 -14.71
CA GLY A 117 -10.93 29.09 -13.55
C GLY A 117 -10.08 28.16 -12.68
N TYR A 118 -8.82 27.87 -13.08
CA TYR A 118 -7.94 26.96 -12.33
C TYR A 118 -7.92 27.25 -10.82
N ASN A 119 -8.33 26.26 -10.04
CA ASN A 119 -8.40 26.33 -8.60
C ASN A 119 -7.22 25.60 -7.96
N GLU A 120 -6.09 26.30 -7.81
CA GLU A 120 -4.87 25.75 -7.24
C GLU A 120 -5.07 25.21 -5.82
N LYS A 121 -5.81 25.94 -4.97
CA LYS A 121 -6.11 25.53 -3.59
C LYS A 121 -6.85 24.20 -3.57
N LEU A 122 -7.80 24.01 -4.48
CA LEU A 122 -8.54 22.76 -4.61
C LEU A 122 -7.66 21.64 -5.15
N ARG A 123 -6.82 21.89 -6.16
CA ARG A 123 -5.85 20.89 -6.66
C ARG A 123 -4.89 20.42 -5.57
N ARG A 124 -4.40 21.33 -4.71
CA ARG A 124 -3.53 20.99 -3.57
C ARG A 124 -4.26 20.27 -2.44
N SER A 125 -5.59 20.32 -2.40
CA SER A 125 -6.38 19.63 -1.37
C SER A 125 -6.61 18.14 -1.64
N ILE A 126 -6.26 17.67 -2.84
CA ILE A 126 -6.36 16.27 -3.27
C ILE A 126 -4.97 15.69 -3.58
N PHE A 127 -4.87 14.38 -3.48
CA PHE A 127 -3.66 13.61 -3.71
C PHE A 127 -3.88 12.63 -4.87
N LEU A 128 -3.17 12.83 -5.98
CA LEU A 128 -3.21 11.98 -7.16
C LEU A 128 -1.94 11.11 -7.25
N THR A 129 -2.14 9.80 -7.13
CA THR A 129 -1.09 8.79 -7.33
C THR A 129 -1.21 8.17 -8.71
N SER A 130 -0.09 8.09 -9.44
CA SER A 130 0.05 7.26 -10.64
C SER A 130 1.09 6.17 -10.42
N LYS A 131 1.21 5.28 -11.39
CA LYS A 131 2.13 4.15 -11.35
C LYS A 131 2.79 3.93 -12.69
N THR A 132 4.01 3.40 -12.65
CA THR A 132 4.72 2.87 -13.80
C THR A 132 5.13 1.44 -13.52
N CYS A 133 4.93 0.53 -14.48
CA CYS A 133 5.52 -0.81 -14.41
C CYS A 133 6.88 -0.87 -15.09
N LEU A 134 7.39 0.25 -15.63
CA LEU A 134 8.69 0.30 -16.26
C LEU A 134 9.80 0.32 -15.20
N ARG A 135 10.78 -0.58 -15.35
CA ARG A 135 11.86 -0.77 -14.37
C ARG A 135 13.06 0.15 -14.59
N PHE A 136 13.17 0.70 -15.79
CA PHE A 136 14.31 1.49 -16.23
C PHE A 136 13.89 2.90 -16.66
N GLY A 137 14.74 3.87 -16.36
CA GLY A 137 14.74 5.18 -16.99
C GLY A 137 15.63 5.26 -18.24
N LYS A 138 16.71 4.46 -18.28
CA LYS A 138 17.65 4.37 -19.41
C LYS A 138 18.18 2.95 -19.52
N GLY A 139 18.43 2.47 -20.74
CA GLY A 139 18.99 1.14 -20.99
C GLY A 139 18.05 0.02 -20.54
N GLY A 140 18.62 -1.17 -20.29
CA GLY A 140 17.93 -2.30 -19.62
C GLY A 140 16.75 -2.96 -20.35
N TRP A 141 16.48 -2.63 -21.63
CA TRP A 141 15.30 -3.17 -22.32
C TRP A 141 15.49 -4.62 -22.82
N LYS A 142 14.46 -5.46 -22.60
CA LYS A 142 14.32 -6.92 -22.86
C LYS A 142 15.09 -7.85 -21.91
N ASN A 143 14.42 -8.23 -20.83
CA ASN A 143 14.60 -9.55 -20.23
C ASN A 143 13.19 -10.15 -20.05
N ASP A 144 12.91 -11.30 -20.64
CA ASP A 144 11.60 -11.97 -20.63
C ASP A 144 11.13 -12.36 -19.20
N VAL A 145 12.02 -12.22 -18.21
CA VAL A 145 11.79 -12.55 -16.80
C VAL A 145 11.17 -11.39 -16.00
N MET A 146 11.26 -10.13 -16.47
CA MET A 146 10.84 -8.97 -15.67
C MET A 146 9.52 -8.34 -16.13
N TYR A 147 8.68 -7.98 -15.15
CA TYR A 147 7.40 -7.32 -15.38
C TYR A 147 7.62 -5.85 -15.76
N ASN A 148 7.78 -5.58 -17.06
CA ASN A 148 8.17 -4.28 -17.60
C ASN A 148 7.17 -3.81 -18.69
N LEU A 149 5.96 -3.44 -18.26
CA LEU A 149 4.81 -3.20 -19.14
C LEU A 149 4.26 -1.77 -19.05
N THR A 150 3.62 -1.30 -20.12
CA THR A 150 2.87 -0.04 -20.15
C THR A 150 1.78 -0.12 -21.23
N ASN A 151 0.68 0.65 -21.09
CA ASN A 151 -0.27 0.91 -22.18
C ASN A 151 0.15 2.12 -23.04
N GLY A 152 1.30 2.74 -22.76
CA GLY A 152 1.92 3.77 -23.60
C GLY A 152 2.80 3.21 -24.71
N SER A 153 3.24 4.09 -25.62
CA SER A 153 4.19 3.75 -26.69
C SER A 153 5.67 3.89 -26.28
N GLY A 154 5.94 4.48 -25.11
CA GLY A 154 7.29 4.65 -24.59
C GLY A 154 7.80 3.40 -23.86
N THR A 155 9.12 3.33 -23.67
CA THR A 155 9.82 2.14 -23.12
C THR A 155 10.44 2.35 -21.75
N HIS A 156 10.46 3.60 -21.25
CA HIS A 156 11.13 3.97 -20.00
C HIS A 156 10.26 4.85 -19.10
N ALA A 157 10.56 4.87 -17.80
CA ALA A 157 9.70 5.49 -16.79
C ALA A 157 9.34 6.95 -17.05
N VAL A 158 10.26 7.77 -17.59
CA VAL A 158 9.97 9.19 -17.94
C VAL A 158 8.78 9.30 -18.89
N SER A 159 8.69 8.40 -19.88
CA SER A 159 7.60 8.41 -20.86
C SER A 159 6.25 8.13 -20.20
N ASP A 160 6.19 7.23 -19.22
CA ASP A 160 4.99 6.94 -18.43
C ASP A 160 4.55 8.14 -17.58
N ILE A 161 5.50 8.90 -17.02
CA ILE A 161 5.20 10.10 -16.23
C ILE A 161 4.64 11.19 -17.12
N LYS A 162 5.32 11.51 -18.22
CA LYS A 162 4.87 12.54 -19.19
C LYS A 162 3.54 12.16 -19.84
N ARG A 163 3.33 10.87 -20.16
CA ARG A 163 2.04 10.35 -20.65
C ARG A 163 0.93 10.58 -19.63
N THR A 164 1.17 10.27 -18.36
CA THR A 164 0.18 10.52 -17.29
C THR A 164 -0.19 12.00 -17.24
N LEU A 165 0.80 12.89 -17.23
CA LEU A 165 0.57 14.33 -17.15
C LEU A 165 -0.24 14.83 -18.36
N SER A 166 0.11 14.35 -19.55
CA SER A 166 -0.62 14.63 -20.78
C SER A 166 -2.08 14.15 -20.72
N GLN A 167 -2.34 12.94 -20.23
CA GLN A 167 -3.70 12.39 -20.19
C GLN A 167 -4.59 13.03 -19.12
N VAL A 168 -4.03 13.30 -17.94
CA VAL A 168 -4.80 13.87 -16.81
C VAL A 168 -4.91 15.40 -16.94
N PHE A 169 -3.84 16.09 -17.31
CA PHE A 169 -3.81 17.56 -17.30
C PHE A 169 -3.78 18.19 -18.70
N GLY A 170 -3.33 17.44 -19.70
CA GLY A 170 -3.00 17.94 -21.02
C GLY A 170 -3.98 17.56 -22.13
N ASP A 171 -3.42 17.25 -23.31
CA ASP A 171 -4.16 16.87 -24.51
C ASP A 171 -4.28 15.35 -24.74
N GLY A 172 -3.63 14.55 -23.89
CA GLY A 172 -3.54 13.09 -24.02
C GLY A 172 -2.62 12.60 -25.15
N LYS A 173 -1.95 13.51 -25.87
CA LYS A 173 -1.07 13.22 -27.02
C LYS A 173 0.39 13.60 -26.78
N GLY A 174 0.68 14.30 -25.70
CA GLY A 174 2.04 14.50 -25.18
C GLY A 174 2.25 15.85 -24.53
N ALA A 175 1.39 16.83 -24.82
CA ALA A 175 1.46 18.15 -24.22
C ALA A 175 0.75 18.16 -22.86
N TYR A 176 1.34 18.85 -21.89
CA TYR A 176 0.74 19.15 -20.58
C TYR A 176 1.11 20.58 -20.16
N PRO A 177 0.25 21.27 -19.39
CA PRO A 177 0.50 22.66 -18.98
C PRO A 177 1.62 22.77 -17.95
N LYS A 178 2.27 23.93 -17.87
CA LYS A 178 3.26 24.21 -16.83
C LYS A 178 2.59 24.17 -15.46
N GLY A 179 3.27 23.56 -14.49
CA GLY A 179 2.72 23.37 -13.14
C GLY A 179 1.80 22.15 -12.99
N ALA A 180 1.61 21.34 -14.04
CA ALA A 180 1.04 20.00 -13.88
C ALA A 180 2.00 19.11 -13.08
N TYR A 181 1.46 18.36 -12.11
CA TYR A 181 2.26 17.47 -11.28
C TYR A 181 1.43 16.29 -10.75
N LEU A 182 2.13 15.20 -10.44
CA LEU A 182 1.62 14.07 -9.67
C LEU A 182 2.03 14.20 -8.21
N ASP A 183 1.13 13.89 -7.28
CA ASP A 183 1.47 13.90 -5.86
C ASP A 183 2.41 12.74 -5.53
N MET A 184 2.19 11.56 -6.11
CA MET A 184 3.09 10.43 -5.96
C MET A 184 3.16 9.56 -7.22
N VAL A 185 4.34 8.98 -7.46
CA VAL A 185 4.51 7.88 -8.41
C VAL A 185 4.94 6.63 -7.67
N LEU A 186 4.26 5.52 -7.94
CA LEU A 186 4.66 4.20 -7.45
C LEU A 186 5.33 3.38 -8.56
N MET A 187 6.46 2.77 -8.23
CA MET A 187 7.00 1.65 -9.01
C MET A 187 6.08 0.42 -8.82
N HIS A 188 5.47 -0.07 -9.90
CA HIS A 188 4.34 -1.00 -9.86
C HIS A 188 4.54 -2.30 -10.64
N ALA A 189 4.15 -3.45 -10.11
CA ALA A 189 4.36 -3.79 -8.72
C ALA A 189 5.66 -4.58 -8.60
N VAL A 190 6.34 -4.47 -7.47
CA VAL A 190 7.53 -5.29 -7.21
C VAL A 190 7.10 -6.71 -6.88
N THR A 191 7.68 -7.67 -7.59
CA THR A 191 7.35 -9.10 -7.47
C THR A 191 8.56 -9.98 -7.28
N SER A 192 9.75 -9.53 -7.70
CA SER A 192 10.99 -10.28 -7.54
C SER A 192 12.19 -9.42 -7.11
N ILE A 193 13.31 -10.06 -6.78
CA ILE A 193 14.56 -9.36 -6.46
C ILE A 193 15.16 -8.70 -7.70
N GLU A 194 14.96 -9.29 -8.88
CA GLU A 194 15.38 -8.76 -10.17
C GLU A 194 14.67 -7.43 -10.47
N ASP A 195 13.36 -7.32 -10.15
CA ASP A 195 12.64 -6.04 -10.21
C ASP A 195 13.37 -4.99 -9.37
N ILE A 196 13.73 -5.32 -8.12
CA ILE A 196 14.41 -4.39 -7.21
C ILE A 196 15.79 -4.02 -7.73
N ASN A 197 16.58 -5.00 -8.20
CA ASN A 197 17.89 -4.75 -8.79
C ASN A 197 17.79 -3.76 -9.96
N ALA A 198 16.81 -3.94 -10.85
CA ALA A 198 16.57 -3.06 -11.99
C ALA A 198 16.14 -1.65 -11.54
N LEU A 199 15.19 -1.55 -10.60
CA LEU A 199 14.70 -0.27 -10.10
C LEU A 199 15.80 0.57 -9.42
N TYR A 200 16.70 -0.09 -8.69
CA TYR A 200 17.82 0.52 -7.96
C TYR A 200 19.07 0.78 -8.81
N ALA A 201 19.11 0.37 -10.09
CA ALA A 201 20.27 0.60 -10.93
C ALA A 201 20.62 2.11 -11.00
N GLY A 202 21.86 2.46 -10.65
CA GLY A 202 22.31 3.87 -10.60
C GLY A 202 21.76 4.70 -9.44
N TYR A 203 21.10 4.12 -8.44
CA TYR A 203 20.55 4.84 -7.28
C TYR A 203 21.62 5.37 -6.31
N GLU A 204 22.63 4.54 -5.99
CA GLU A 204 23.69 4.91 -5.04
C GLU A 204 24.66 5.93 -5.66
N ASN A 205 25.06 5.70 -6.91
CA ASN A 205 25.97 6.56 -7.68
C ASN A 205 25.36 6.84 -9.05
N THR A 206 24.54 7.89 -9.14
CA THR A 206 23.88 8.27 -10.39
C THR A 206 24.88 8.96 -11.34
N ASP A 207 24.98 8.45 -12.56
CA ASP A 207 25.82 9.01 -13.62
C ASP A 207 25.04 9.03 -14.95
N GLN A 208 24.93 10.20 -15.57
CA GLN A 208 24.32 10.38 -16.89
C GLN A 208 24.96 9.50 -17.99
N LYS A 209 26.24 9.14 -17.85
CA LYS A 209 26.97 8.29 -18.79
C LYS A 209 26.69 6.80 -18.60
N ALA A 210 26.05 6.40 -17.50
CA ALA A 210 25.72 5.01 -17.24
C ALA A 210 24.88 4.43 -18.39
N GLU A 211 25.19 3.20 -18.80
CA GLU A 211 24.44 2.50 -19.85
C GLU A 211 23.01 2.20 -19.40
N THR A 212 22.84 1.89 -18.11
CA THR A 212 21.54 1.56 -17.51
C THR A 212 21.29 2.40 -16.27
N ILE A 213 20.09 2.96 -16.19
CA ILE A 213 19.58 3.71 -15.04
C ILE A 213 18.19 3.19 -14.71
N GLY A 214 17.99 2.84 -13.45
CA GLY A 214 16.73 2.35 -12.90
C GLY A 214 15.70 3.45 -12.73
N THR A 215 14.43 3.06 -12.59
CA THR A 215 13.33 3.99 -12.39
C THR A 215 13.50 4.82 -11.11
N LEU A 216 14.08 4.28 -10.03
CA LEU A 216 14.18 5.01 -8.76
C LEU A 216 15.02 6.30 -8.90
N ALA A 217 16.21 6.21 -9.49
CA ALA A 217 17.07 7.37 -9.75
C ALA A 217 16.38 8.40 -10.66
N THR A 218 15.63 7.91 -11.65
CA THR A 218 14.86 8.74 -12.59
C THR A 218 13.75 9.51 -11.89
N LEU A 219 13.01 8.86 -10.99
CA LEU A 219 11.95 9.52 -10.22
C LEU A 219 12.52 10.58 -9.26
N ILE A 220 13.71 10.35 -8.69
CA ILE A 220 14.39 11.35 -7.86
C ILE A 220 14.65 12.63 -8.65
N ASP A 221 15.18 12.52 -9.88
CA ASP A 221 15.38 13.69 -10.75
C ASP A 221 14.08 14.45 -11.03
N LEU A 222 13.00 13.73 -11.36
CA LEU A 222 11.68 14.33 -11.62
C LEU A 222 11.00 14.92 -10.37
N ARG A 223 11.40 14.48 -9.17
CA ARG A 223 10.92 15.03 -7.90
C ARG A 223 11.67 16.31 -7.54
N ASP A 224 12.99 16.25 -7.62
CA ASP A 224 13.88 17.29 -7.12
C ASP A 224 14.09 18.41 -8.16
N GLY A 225 13.76 18.13 -9.43
CA GLY A 225 14.04 19.02 -10.55
C GLY A 225 15.53 19.05 -10.87
N THR A 226 16.17 17.88 -10.81
CA THR A 226 17.58 17.70 -11.19
C THR A 226 17.69 16.90 -12.46
N ASN A 227 18.90 16.83 -13.02
CA ASN A 227 19.20 16.06 -14.23
C ASN A 227 20.43 15.15 -14.04
N LEU A 228 20.58 14.53 -12.88
CA LEU A 228 21.75 13.68 -12.58
C LEU A 228 21.80 12.44 -13.48
N THR A 229 20.64 11.95 -13.90
CA THR A 229 20.49 10.82 -14.83
C THR A 229 20.67 11.21 -16.30
N GLY A 230 20.61 12.51 -16.63
CA GLY A 230 20.52 12.99 -18.02
C GLY A 230 19.14 12.83 -18.67
N LEU A 231 18.12 12.38 -17.93
CA LEU A 231 16.77 12.07 -18.44
C LEU A 231 15.73 13.17 -18.17
N ASN A 232 16.13 14.27 -17.51
CA ASN A 232 15.31 15.42 -17.19
C ASN A 232 16.01 16.73 -17.61
N PRO A 233 16.30 16.93 -18.91
CA PRO A 233 17.13 18.03 -19.39
C PRO A 233 16.59 19.43 -19.07
N ASP A 234 15.26 19.55 -18.92
CA ASP A 234 14.59 20.80 -18.58
C ASP A 234 14.41 21.01 -17.07
N GLU A 235 15.01 20.13 -16.24
CA GLU A 235 14.97 20.18 -14.77
C GLU A 235 13.53 20.29 -14.21
N GLU A 236 12.60 19.60 -14.85
CA GLU A 236 11.18 19.66 -14.49
C GLU A 236 10.92 19.01 -13.12
N ARG A 237 10.04 19.64 -12.33
CA ARG A 237 9.49 19.07 -11.08
C ARG A 237 8.09 18.51 -11.33
N LEU A 238 8.05 17.26 -11.78
CA LEU A 238 6.83 16.60 -12.26
C LEU A 238 6.12 15.77 -11.19
N ILE A 239 6.84 15.38 -10.13
CA ILE A 239 6.30 14.55 -9.05
C ILE A 239 6.67 15.12 -7.69
N ARG A 240 5.91 14.81 -6.62
CA ARG A 240 6.23 15.27 -5.26
C ARG A 240 6.79 14.17 -4.36
N HIS A 241 6.25 12.97 -4.47
CA HIS A 241 6.64 11.83 -3.65
C HIS A 241 6.93 10.59 -4.50
N ILE A 242 7.78 9.73 -3.96
CA ILE A 242 8.15 8.46 -4.58
C ILE A 242 7.70 7.34 -3.67
N GLY A 243 7.18 6.27 -4.27
CA GLY A 243 6.83 5.08 -3.52
C GLY A 243 6.91 3.82 -4.37
N PHE A 244 6.44 2.73 -3.80
CA PHE A 244 6.33 1.47 -4.51
C PHE A 244 5.03 0.76 -4.15
N SER A 245 4.72 -0.29 -4.88
CA SER A 245 3.56 -1.12 -4.63
C SER A 245 3.88 -2.59 -4.80
N GLY A 246 3.18 -3.43 -4.06
CA GLY A 246 3.39 -4.87 -4.10
C GLY A 246 2.14 -5.63 -3.66
N HIS A 247 1.93 -6.77 -4.29
CA HIS A 247 0.82 -7.68 -3.96
C HIS A 247 1.31 -9.06 -3.53
N ALA A 248 2.47 -9.51 -4.04
CA ALA A 248 2.85 -10.91 -4.04
C ALA A 248 3.57 -11.36 -2.77
N SER A 249 4.76 -10.80 -2.51
CA SER A 249 5.68 -11.29 -1.48
C SER A 249 6.08 -10.17 -0.52
N PRO A 250 5.73 -10.27 0.78
CA PRO A 250 6.20 -9.31 1.77
C PRO A 250 7.73 -9.30 1.88
N ALA A 251 8.40 -10.45 1.69
CA ALA A 251 9.87 -10.53 1.72
C ALA A 251 10.53 -9.65 0.64
N VAL A 252 10.03 -9.71 -0.60
CA VAL A 252 10.50 -8.86 -1.69
C VAL A 252 10.22 -7.38 -1.37
N MET A 253 9.03 -7.07 -0.86
CA MET A 253 8.71 -5.69 -0.50
C MET A 253 9.56 -5.17 0.67
N MET A 254 9.95 -6.03 1.62
CA MET A 254 10.84 -5.66 2.72
C MET A 254 12.22 -5.30 2.19
N GLU A 255 12.72 -6.09 1.23
CA GLU A 255 13.98 -5.82 0.55
C GLU A 255 13.97 -4.49 -0.20
N MET A 256 12.83 -4.10 -0.79
CA MET A 256 12.66 -2.79 -1.42
C MET A 256 12.90 -1.64 -0.43
N ILE A 257 12.42 -1.78 0.82
CA ILE A 257 12.62 -0.79 1.89
C ILE A 257 14.04 -0.86 2.46
N HIS A 258 14.57 -2.07 2.70
CA HIS A 258 15.87 -2.26 3.33
C HIS A 258 17.05 -1.67 2.54
N ARG A 259 16.90 -1.58 1.21
CA ARG A 259 17.89 -0.95 0.31
C ARG A 259 17.82 0.57 0.26
N ASP A 260 16.74 1.20 0.75
CA ASP A 260 16.55 2.64 0.65
C ASP A 260 17.36 3.40 1.71
N THR A 261 18.67 3.51 1.49
CA THR A 261 19.61 4.17 2.41
C THR A 261 19.35 5.66 2.55
N ARG A 262 18.85 6.32 1.49
CA ARG A 262 18.55 7.76 1.45
C ARG A 262 17.12 8.10 1.86
N LYS A 263 16.30 7.09 2.20
CA LYS A 263 14.90 7.24 2.60
C LYS A 263 14.04 7.97 1.55
N VAL A 264 14.23 7.69 0.26
CA VAL A 264 13.44 8.33 -0.81
C VAL A 264 12.06 7.70 -1.01
N LEU A 265 11.82 6.49 -0.51
CA LEU A 265 10.53 5.82 -0.57
C LEU A 265 9.64 6.35 0.56
N GLU A 266 8.56 7.04 0.20
CA GLU A 266 7.67 7.73 1.15
C GLU A 266 6.28 7.08 1.22
N GLY A 267 5.85 6.37 0.18
CA GLY A 267 4.55 5.69 0.13
C GLY A 267 4.64 4.22 -0.27
N MET A 268 3.74 3.40 0.28
CA MET A 268 3.60 1.99 -0.04
C MET A 268 2.13 1.63 -0.27
N LEU A 269 1.82 1.12 -1.46
CA LEU A 269 0.53 0.51 -1.76
C LEU A 269 0.62 -1.02 -1.62
N VAL A 270 -0.15 -1.60 -0.71
CA VAL A 270 -0.04 -3.01 -0.32
C VAL A 270 -1.39 -3.73 -0.40
N ALA A 271 -1.37 -4.97 -0.85
CA ALA A 271 -2.54 -5.84 -0.78
C ALA A 271 -2.84 -6.22 0.67
N ILE A 272 -4.04 -5.94 1.15
CA ILE A 272 -4.51 -6.34 2.48
C ILE A 272 -6.01 -6.52 2.47
N ASN A 273 -6.47 -7.68 2.95
CA ASN A 273 -7.87 -8.03 3.13
C ASN A 273 -8.02 -9.17 4.14
N ALA A 274 -9.25 -9.60 4.41
CA ALA A 274 -9.56 -10.61 5.42
C ALA A 274 -8.98 -12.03 5.15
N ASN A 275 -8.44 -12.29 3.96
CA ASN A 275 -7.77 -13.56 3.64
C ASN A 275 -6.23 -13.47 3.75
N ASP A 276 -5.64 -12.33 4.10
CA ASP A 276 -4.18 -12.12 4.12
C ASP A 276 -3.42 -13.18 4.97
N ARG A 277 -3.97 -13.60 6.12
CA ARG A 277 -3.37 -14.63 7.00
C ARG A 277 -3.29 -16.04 6.39
N ASN A 278 -4.03 -16.28 5.33
CA ASN A 278 -4.01 -17.56 4.62
C ASN A 278 -2.90 -17.62 3.55
N TYR A 279 -2.09 -16.57 3.44
CA TYR A 279 -0.99 -16.42 2.49
C TYR A 279 0.28 -16.00 3.23
N PHE A 280 1.37 -15.73 2.50
CA PHE A 280 2.51 -15.05 3.07
C PHE A 280 2.13 -13.58 3.37
N ASN A 281 1.57 -13.41 4.56
CA ASN A 281 0.76 -12.26 4.92
C ASN A 281 1.56 -10.96 5.00
N MET A 282 0.93 -9.87 4.59
CA MET A 282 1.52 -8.54 4.60
C MET A 282 1.45 -7.90 6.00
N GLN A 283 0.38 -8.18 6.76
CA GLN A 283 0.07 -7.47 8.01
C GLN A 283 1.08 -7.69 9.15
N TYR A 284 1.77 -8.84 9.20
CA TYR A 284 2.79 -9.11 10.22
C TYR A 284 4.22 -9.08 9.69
N ASN A 285 4.40 -8.81 8.39
CA ASN A 285 5.71 -8.74 7.75
C ASN A 285 5.99 -7.31 7.24
N ILE A 286 5.61 -6.99 6.00
CA ILE A 286 5.97 -5.70 5.38
C ILE A 286 5.28 -4.48 5.98
N ILE A 287 4.01 -4.59 6.40
CA ILE A 287 3.25 -3.43 6.90
C ILE A 287 3.93 -2.80 8.14
N PRO A 288 4.33 -3.58 9.17
CA PRO A 288 5.10 -3.06 10.29
C PRO A 288 6.44 -2.41 9.89
N VAL A 289 7.13 -2.95 8.88
CA VAL A 289 8.40 -2.39 8.37
C VAL A 289 8.19 -1.02 7.71
N ALA A 290 7.13 -0.87 6.90
CA ALA A 290 6.78 0.41 6.30
C ALA A 290 6.32 1.43 7.35
N GLN A 291 5.59 0.98 8.38
CA GLN A 291 5.14 1.83 9.49
C GLN A 291 6.35 2.33 10.30
N ALA A 292 7.31 1.46 10.61
CA ALA A 292 8.54 1.84 11.29
C ALA A 292 9.41 2.81 10.47
N ASN A 293 9.24 2.85 9.14
CA ASN A 293 9.85 3.84 8.25
C ASN A 293 9.01 5.12 8.04
N ASN A 294 7.92 5.28 8.80
CA ASN A 294 6.99 6.41 8.71
C ASN A 294 6.47 6.63 7.27
N MET A 295 6.24 5.54 6.52
CA MET A 295 5.72 5.63 5.16
C MET A 295 4.20 5.82 5.17
N GLY A 296 3.65 6.49 4.16
CA GLY A 296 2.21 6.46 3.89
C GLY A 296 1.80 5.08 3.36
N ILE A 297 1.02 4.33 4.14
CA ILE A 297 0.58 2.97 3.79
C ILE A 297 -0.86 2.97 3.29
N ILE A 298 -1.04 2.53 2.05
CA ILE A 298 -2.32 2.48 1.35
C ILE A 298 -2.74 1.03 1.14
N ALA A 299 -3.95 0.68 1.55
CA ALA A 299 -4.54 -0.62 1.31
C ALA A 299 -5.13 -0.72 -0.10
N MET A 300 -4.86 -1.82 -0.79
CA MET A 300 -5.57 -2.24 -2.00
C MET A 300 -6.05 -3.69 -1.87
N LYS A 301 -6.81 -4.14 -2.88
CA LYS A 301 -7.37 -5.50 -2.98
C LYS A 301 -8.26 -5.87 -1.77
N VAL A 302 -8.94 -4.87 -1.20
CA VAL A 302 -9.93 -5.02 -0.10
C VAL A 302 -10.96 -6.12 -0.38
N PHE A 303 -11.39 -6.26 -1.64
CA PHE A 303 -12.34 -7.30 -2.08
C PHE A 303 -11.71 -8.39 -2.97
N ALA A 304 -10.38 -8.53 -2.94
CA ALA A 304 -9.60 -9.41 -3.81
C ALA A 304 -9.96 -9.26 -5.31
N ASP A 305 -9.97 -8.01 -5.81
CA ASP A 305 -10.37 -7.69 -7.18
C ASP A 305 -11.81 -8.11 -7.54
N GLY A 306 -12.69 -8.28 -6.54
CA GLY A 306 -14.05 -8.79 -6.69
C GLY A 306 -14.17 -10.31 -6.52
N ALA A 307 -13.06 -11.04 -6.38
CA ALA A 307 -13.06 -12.50 -6.21
C ALA A 307 -13.73 -12.97 -4.91
N MET A 308 -13.91 -12.10 -3.93
CA MET A 308 -14.73 -12.38 -2.74
C MET A 308 -16.25 -12.38 -3.04
N TYR A 309 -16.65 -12.05 -4.28
CA TYR A 309 -18.04 -12.03 -4.72
C TYR A 309 -18.26 -12.96 -5.93
N GLU A 310 -18.95 -12.47 -6.96
CA GLU A 310 -19.53 -13.29 -8.04
C GLU A 310 -18.51 -13.81 -9.03
N LYS A 311 -17.35 -13.14 -9.17
CA LYS A 311 -16.35 -13.54 -10.15
C LYS A 311 -15.45 -14.69 -9.65
N PRO A 312 -14.83 -15.47 -10.56
CA PRO A 312 -13.77 -16.41 -10.23
C PRO A 312 -12.56 -15.72 -9.55
N ALA A 313 -11.75 -16.50 -8.83
CA ALA A 313 -10.52 -16.04 -8.19
C ALA A 313 -9.36 -15.90 -9.19
N VAL A 314 -9.56 -15.05 -10.18
CA VAL A 314 -8.59 -14.70 -11.23
C VAL A 314 -8.60 -13.19 -11.45
N MET A 315 -7.57 -12.65 -12.10
CA MET A 315 -7.52 -11.23 -12.45
C MET A 315 -8.71 -10.85 -13.35
N THR A 316 -9.30 -9.67 -13.12
CA THR A 316 -10.31 -9.09 -14.02
C THR A 316 -9.71 -8.85 -15.40
N GLN A 317 -10.32 -9.41 -16.45
CA GLN A 317 -9.83 -9.32 -17.83
C GLN A 317 -10.73 -8.48 -18.74
N GLY A 318 -11.83 -7.91 -18.21
CA GLY A 318 -12.72 -7.08 -19.00
C GLY A 318 -13.95 -6.60 -18.24
N PRO A 319 -14.79 -5.74 -18.87
CA PRO A 319 -15.94 -5.12 -18.23
C PRO A 319 -16.99 -6.11 -17.68
N HIS A 320 -17.16 -7.26 -18.33
CA HIS A 320 -18.11 -8.30 -17.93
C HIS A 320 -17.79 -8.95 -16.58
N MET A 321 -16.56 -8.81 -16.07
CA MET A 321 -16.12 -9.33 -14.78
C MET A 321 -16.21 -8.30 -13.64
N VAL A 322 -16.55 -7.04 -13.94
CA VAL A 322 -16.63 -5.98 -12.93
C VAL A 322 -17.82 -6.23 -12.00
N VAL A 323 -17.54 -6.34 -10.70
CA VAL A 323 -18.59 -6.48 -9.68
C VAL A 323 -19.28 -5.13 -9.46
N ARG A 324 -20.60 -5.09 -9.68
CA ARG A 324 -21.41 -3.86 -9.67
C ARG A 324 -22.38 -3.73 -8.50
N ARG A 325 -22.40 -4.70 -7.58
CA ARG A 325 -23.29 -4.69 -6.42
C ARG A 325 -22.55 -4.38 -5.11
N VAL A 326 -23.29 -3.93 -4.10
CA VAL A 326 -22.77 -3.74 -2.75
C VAL A 326 -22.77 -5.08 -2.01
N GLY A 327 -21.58 -5.59 -1.68
CA GLY A 327 -21.45 -6.84 -0.92
C GLY A 327 -22.00 -8.07 -1.63
N GLY A 328 -22.13 -9.16 -0.89
CA GLY A 328 -22.84 -10.36 -1.30
C GLY A 328 -23.65 -10.93 -0.14
N GLY A 329 -24.63 -11.80 -0.42
CA GLY A 329 -25.57 -12.28 0.59
C GLY A 329 -24.90 -12.86 1.85
N LYS A 330 -23.81 -13.61 1.70
CA LYS A 330 -23.05 -14.18 2.83
C LYS A 330 -21.86 -13.33 3.29
N LEU A 331 -21.49 -12.28 2.56
CA LEU A 331 -20.28 -11.49 2.81
C LEU A 331 -20.56 -9.98 2.64
N PRO A 332 -20.89 -9.26 3.71
CA PRO A 332 -21.14 -7.82 3.63
C PRO A 332 -19.84 -7.07 3.30
N SER A 333 -19.90 -6.08 2.40
CA SER A 333 -18.72 -5.27 2.03
C SER A 333 -18.15 -4.49 3.22
N ARG A 334 -19.02 -4.01 4.11
CA ARG A 334 -18.64 -3.21 5.28
C ARG A 334 -17.53 -3.85 6.11
N LYS A 335 -17.69 -5.12 6.49
CA LYS A 335 -16.73 -5.85 7.33
C LYS A 335 -15.35 -5.98 6.67
N LEU A 336 -15.29 -6.12 5.35
CA LEU A 336 -14.03 -6.23 4.60
C LEU A 336 -13.29 -4.88 4.49
N VAL A 337 -14.05 -3.80 4.30
CA VAL A 337 -13.50 -2.43 4.30
C VAL A 337 -12.95 -2.10 5.69
N GLU A 338 -13.76 -2.35 6.72
CA GLU A 338 -13.39 -2.11 8.12
C GLU A 338 -12.17 -2.95 8.54
N TYR A 339 -12.10 -4.24 8.19
CA TYR A 339 -10.94 -5.09 8.47
C TYR A 339 -9.64 -4.52 7.88
N SER A 340 -9.70 -4.07 6.63
CA SER A 340 -8.54 -3.53 5.91
C SER A 340 -8.07 -2.22 6.57
N LEU A 341 -9.00 -1.33 6.92
CA LEU A 341 -8.68 -0.03 7.55
C LEU A 341 -8.31 -0.10 9.03
N THR A 342 -8.70 -1.17 9.73
CA THR A 342 -8.30 -1.45 11.12
C THR A 342 -7.06 -2.32 11.20
N THR A 343 -6.47 -2.70 10.06
CA THR A 343 -5.16 -3.36 10.07
C THR A 343 -4.12 -2.33 10.52
N PRO A 344 -3.35 -2.61 11.59
CA PRO A 344 -2.37 -1.66 12.11
C PRO A 344 -1.44 -1.14 11.01
N GLY A 345 -1.25 0.18 10.96
CA GLY A 345 -0.42 0.86 9.97
C GLY A 345 -1.14 1.36 8.71
N ILE A 346 -2.35 0.88 8.40
CA ILE A 346 -3.09 1.36 7.21
C ILE A 346 -3.66 2.76 7.43
N HIS A 347 -3.42 3.67 6.48
CA HIS A 347 -3.88 5.06 6.55
C HIS A 347 -5.12 5.32 5.69
N THR A 348 -5.16 4.75 4.50
CA THR A 348 -6.30 4.87 3.57
C THR A 348 -6.45 3.59 2.76
N ALA A 349 -7.65 3.28 2.31
CA ALA A 349 -7.93 2.16 1.43
C ALA A 349 -8.43 2.67 0.07
N ILE A 350 -7.75 2.30 -1.02
CA ILE A 350 -8.22 2.59 -2.37
C ILE A 350 -9.15 1.46 -2.82
N ILE A 351 -10.38 1.83 -3.19
CA ILE A 351 -11.39 0.86 -3.60
C ILE A 351 -11.94 1.27 -4.96
N GLY A 352 -11.81 0.37 -5.94
CA GLY A 352 -12.44 0.55 -7.26
C GLY A 352 -13.95 0.45 -7.15
N THR A 353 -14.66 1.29 -7.92
CA THR A 353 -16.13 1.30 -7.96
C THR A 353 -16.60 0.79 -9.31
N GLY A 354 -17.45 -0.24 -9.30
CA GLY A 354 -18.08 -0.79 -10.50
C GLY A 354 -19.42 -0.12 -10.86
N HIS A 355 -20.12 0.41 -9.87
CA HIS A 355 -21.43 1.07 -10.06
C HIS A 355 -21.69 2.15 -9.02
N ILE A 356 -22.28 3.25 -9.46
CA ILE A 356 -22.86 4.27 -8.59
C ILE A 356 -24.36 4.34 -8.81
N ASP A 357 -25.09 4.57 -7.72
CA ASP A 357 -26.54 4.63 -7.75
C ASP A 357 -27.03 5.91 -7.04
N ASN A 358 -28.27 6.30 -7.33
CA ASN A 358 -28.98 7.36 -6.63
C ASN A 358 -29.50 6.86 -5.28
N ASP A 359 -29.83 5.58 -5.15
CA ASP A 359 -30.09 4.96 -3.86
C ASP A 359 -28.75 4.76 -3.11
N PRO A 360 -28.54 5.41 -1.94
CA PRO A 360 -27.36 5.22 -1.13
C PRO A 360 -27.07 3.75 -0.78
N LYS A 361 -28.10 2.90 -0.67
CA LYS A 361 -27.95 1.48 -0.33
C LYS A 361 -27.39 0.65 -1.48
N ALA A 362 -27.71 1.02 -2.72
CA ALA A 362 -27.22 0.35 -3.93
C ALA A 362 -25.91 0.94 -4.46
N CYS A 363 -25.50 2.13 -3.99
CA CYS A 363 -24.30 2.81 -4.45
C CYS A 363 -23.04 2.30 -3.73
N GLN A 364 -22.17 1.58 -4.46
CA GLN A 364 -20.90 1.05 -3.92
C GLN A 364 -20.01 2.13 -3.31
N LEU A 365 -19.78 3.24 -4.03
CA LEU A 365 -18.98 4.35 -3.52
C LEU A 365 -19.51 4.89 -2.18
N THR A 366 -20.83 5.01 -2.06
CA THR A 366 -21.47 5.51 -0.84
C THR A 366 -21.29 4.52 0.31
N GLN A 367 -21.57 3.24 0.08
CA GLN A 367 -21.44 2.19 1.10
C GLN A 367 -19.99 1.98 1.54
N ASN A 368 -19.03 2.06 0.61
CA ASN A 368 -17.60 2.01 0.93
C ASN A 368 -17.18 3.22 1.77
N LEU A 369 -17.66 4.42 1.45
CA LEU A 369 -17.34 5.64 2.20
C LEU A 369 -17.87 5.56 3.63
N LEU A 370 -19.11 5.08 3.80
CA LEU A 370 -19.71 4.85 5.11
C LEU A 370 -18.91 3.84 5.94
N SER A 371 -18.52 2.73 5.33
CA SER A 371 -17.72 1.69 5.98
C SER A 371 -16.31 2.16 6.35
N ALA A 372 -15.78 3.15 5.62
CA ALA A 372 -14.46 3.71 5.89
C ALA A 372 -14.43 4.69 7.08
N GLN A 373 -15.57 5.07 7.64
CA GLN A 373 -15.63 5.97 8.80
C GLN A 373 -15.38 5.18 10.10
N ILE A 374 -14.20 4.56 10.21
CA ILE A 374 -13.82 3.67 11.31
C ILE A 374 -12.45 4.05 11.89
N ALA A 375 -12.36 4.10 13.22
CA ALA A 375 -11.10 4.38 13.92
C ALA A 375 -10.07 3.26 13.68
N PRO A 376 -8.75 3.56 13.64
CA PRO A 376 -7.71 2.57 13.35
C PRO A 376 -7.72 1.33 14.27
N ASP A 377 -8.11 1.50 15.53
CA ASP A 377 -8.10 0.51 16.60
C ASP A 377 -9.50 -0.06 16.93
N ALA A 378 -10.49 0.23 16.08
CA ALA A 378 -11.88 -0.13 16.35
C ALA A 378 -12.18 -1.64 16.38
N TYR A 379 -11.34 -2.47 15.74
CA TYR A 379 -11.51 -3.92 15.76
C TYR A 379 -10.54 -4.55 16.75
N SER A 380 -11.08 -5.31 17.69
CA SER A 380 -10.28 -6.22 18.53
C SER A 380 -9.74 -7.39 17.71
N ILE A 381 -8.83 -8.16 18.31
CA ILE A 381 -8.35 -9.41 17.70
C ILE A 381 -9.54 -10.34 17.41
N THR A 382 -10.50 -10.45 18.32
CA THR A 382 -11.70 -11.29 18.16
C THR A 382 -12.53 -10.84 16.95
N ASP A 383 -12.81 -9.53 16.81
CA ASP A 383 -13.53 -8.99 15.65
C ASP A 383 -12.83 -9.34 14.34
N ARG A 384 -11.49 -9.20 14.32
CA ARG A 384 -10.67 -9.56 13.14
C ARG A 384 -10.80 -11.04 12.81
N ARG A 385 -10.73 -11.94 13.81
CA ARG A 385 -10.90 -13.39 13.62
C ARG A 385 -12.29 -13.76 13.10
N GLU A 386 -13.34 -13.04 13.48
CA GLU A 386 -14.69 -13.27 12.94
C GLU A 386 -14.78 -12.90 11.45
N VAL A 387 -14.20 -11.77 11.04
CA VAL A 387 -14.19 -11.37 9.63
C VAL A 387 -13.34 -12.33 8.78
N GLU A 388 -12.22 -12.81 9.32
CA GLU A 388 -11.40 -13.84 8.68
C GLU A 388 -12.19 -15.14 8.46
N LYS A 389 -12.98 -15.59 9.44
CA LYS A 389 -13.87 -16.77 9.29
C LYS A 389 -14.93 -16.55 8.20
N LEU A 390 -15.52 -15.35 8.13
CA LEU A 390 -16.47 -15.00 7.07
C LEU A 390 -15.81 -15.05 5.69
N ALA A 391 -14.61 -14.48 5.54
CA ALA A 391 -13.87 -14.50 4.28
C ALA A 391 -13.43 -15.91 3.88
N LEU A 392 -13.04 -16.75 4.86
CA LEU A 392 -12.69 -18.15 4.64
C LEU A 392 -13.86 -18.97 4.08
N SER A 393 -15.10 -18.66 4.47
CA SER A 393 -16.30 -19.33 3.95
C SER A 393 -16.52 -19.09 2.45
N VAL A 394 -15.88 -18.06 1.88
CA VAL A 394 -15.93 -17.76 0.45
C VAL A 394 -14.73 -18.37 -0.25
N LYS A 395 -15.00 -19.32 -1.14
CA LYS A 395 -13.97 -20.00 -1.96
C LYS A 395 -12.81 -20.53 -1.11
N GLU A 396 -13.11 -21.02 0.10
CA GLU A 396 -12.13 -21.58 1.05
C GLU A 396 -10.98 -20.60 1.39
N GLY A 397 -11.24 -19.29 1.34
CA GLY A 397 -10.22 -18.26 1.56
C GLY A 397 -9.19 -18.13 0.43
N LYS A 398 -9.34 -18.86 -0.67
CA LYS A 398 -8.37 -18.92 -1.78
C LYS A 398 -8.47 -17.73 -2.75
N THR A 399 -9.05 -16.61 -2.32
CA THR A 399 -9.32 -15.47 -3.22
C THR A 399 -8.09 -14.66 -3.59
N ASN A 400 -6.96 -14.84 -2.89
CA ASN A 400 -5.74 -14.07 -3.14
C ASN A 400 -4.71 -14.84 -3.96
N GLY A 401 -4.96 -16.11 -4.30
CA GLY A 401 -3.95 -17.01 -4.88
C GLY A 401 -3.42 -16.59 -6.25
N PHE A 402 -4.09 -15.70 -6.96
CA PHE A 402 -3.61 -15.16 -8.23
C PHE A 402 -2.73 -13.90 -8.08
N PHE A 403 -2.55 -13.39 -6.85
CA PHE A 403 -1.73 -12.19 -6.61
C PHE A 403 -0.88 -12.22 -5.34
N GLN A 404 -1.10 -13.16 -4.41
CA GLN A 404 -0.26 -13.39 -3.23
C GLN A 404 0.41 -14.77 -3.31
N VAL A 405 1.65 -14.85 -2.83
CA VAL A 405 2.37 -16.13 -2.73
C VAL A 405 1.84 -16.97 -1.57
N GLU A 406 2.06 -18.28 -1.65
CA GLU A 406 1.54 -19.27 -0.71
C GLU A 406 1.93 -19.00 0.75
N LYS A 407 1.11 -19.52 1.67
CA LYS A 407 1.31 -19.37 3.11
C LYS A 407 2.70 -19.85 3.53
N GLN A 408 3.40 -19.02 4.29
CA GLN A 408 4.63 -19.41 4.98
C GLN A 408 4.36 -19.58 6.48
N ALA A 409 4.97 -20.61 7.06
CA ALA A 409 4.99 -20.79 8.50
C ALA A 409 5.92 -19.76 9.17
N LEU A 410 5.86 -19.67 10.49
CA LEU A 410 6.85 -18.93 11.28
C LEU A 410 8.26 -19.44 10.93
N SER A 411 9.15 -18.54 10.52
CA SER A 411 10.53 -18.91 10.19
C SER A 411 11.48 -18.72 11.37
N ALA A 412 12.61 -19.43 11.33
CA ALA A 412 13.75 -19.09 12.17
C ALA A 412 14.34 -17.72 11.76
N PRO A 413 15.15 -17.08 12.61
CA PRO A 413 15.95 -15.92 12.23
C PRO A 413 16.82 -16.25 11.02
N ARG A 414 16.95 -15.30 10.09
CA ARG A 414 17.71 -15.50 8.86
C ARG A 414 19.17 -15.07 9.07
N ASP A 415 20.07 -15.62 8.26
CA ASP A 415 21.50 -15.26 8.24
C ASP A 415 22.14 -15.20 9.64
N PHE A 416 21.78 -16.17 10.49
CA PHE A 416 22.32 -16.24 11.84
C PHE A 416 23.81 -16.56 11.79
N SER A 417 24.60 -15.80 12.55
CA SER A 417 26.04 -16.03 12.70
C SER A 417 26.49 -15.73 14.12
N VAL A 418 27.57 -16.39 14.51
CA VAL A 418 28.24 -16.18 15.79
C VAL A 418 29.73 -16.06 15.52
N VAL A 419 30.32 -14.96 15.99
CA VAL A 419 31.76 -14.73 15.87
C VAL A 419 32.34 -14.45 17.24
N GLN A 420 33.59 -14.86 17.45
CA GLN A 420 34.32 -14.57 18.66
C GLN A 420 35.14 -13.29 18.50
N GLU A 421 35.05 -12.40 19.47
CA GLU A 421 35.89 -11.20 19.58
C GLU A 421 36.63 -11.22 20.93
N SER A 422 37.84 -10.65 20.97
CA SER A 422 38.51 -10.33 22.24
C SER A 422 38.28 -8.86 22.56
N ARG A 423 37.66 -8.57 23.70
CA ARG A 423 37.40 -7.21 24.17
C ARG A 423 37.84 -7.10 25.63
N ASP A 424 38.78 -6.20 25.92
CA ASP A 424 39.35 -6.03 27.26
C ASP A 424 39.86 -7.33 27.91
N ARG A 425 40.54 -8.17 27.11
CA ARG A 425 41.01 -9.53 27.49
C ARG A 425 39.89 -10.50 27.88
N LYS A 426 38.63 -10.16 27.62
CA LYS A 426 37.50 -11.07 27.75
C LYS A 426 37.13 -11.65 26.40
N ARG A 427 36.69 -12.90 26.41
CA ARG A 427 36.13 -13.60 25.26
C ARG A 427 34.68 -13.16 25.10
N VAL A 428 34.32 -12.63 23.92
CA VAL A 428 32.97 -12.15 23.62
C VAL A 428 32.42 -12.95 22.45
N ALA A 429 31.24 -13.55 22.63
CA ALA A 429 30.45 -14.10 21.54
C ALA A 429 29.54 -13.00 20.99
N LYS A 430 29.71 -12.65 19.72
CA LYS A 430 28.88 -11.68 19.02
C LYS A 430 27.97 -12.41 18.04
N LEU A 431 26.68 -12.36 18.34
CA LEU A 431 25.62 -12.99 17.57
C LEU A 431 24.98 -11.94 16.68
N THR A 432 24.79 -12.26 15.40
CA THR A 432 24.06 -11.39 14.47
C THR A 432 23.04 -12.18 13.65
N TRP A 433 21.91 -11.56 13.32
CA TRP A 433 20.88 -12.18 12.49
C TRP A 433 20.01 -11.14 11.78
N GLN A 434 19.34 -11.58 10.72
CA GLN A 434 18.28 -10.87 10.02
C GLN A 434 16.91 -11.32 10.53
N THR A 435 15.89 -10.46 10.41
CA THR A 435 14.54 -10.79 10.90
C THR A 435 14.01 -12.07 10.28
N ALA A 436 13.39 -12.90 11.11
CA ALA A 436 12.50 -13.97 10.70
C ALA A 436 11.24 -13.42 10.00
N TYR A 437 10.51 -14.30 9.33
CA TYR A 437 9.20 -14.05 8.76
C TYR A 437 8.10 -14.56 9.69
N ALA A 438 7.10 -13.71 9.91
CA ALA A 438 5.94 -14.05 10.71
C ALA A 438 5.02 -15.00 9.93
N GLY A 439 4.53 -16.02 10.64
CA GLY A 439 3.40 -16.82 10.19
C GLY A 439 2.09 -16.04 10.32
N ASP A 440 1.00 -16.71 10.68
CA ASP A 440 -0.30 -16.06 10.85
C ASP A 440 -0.47 -15.33 12.21
N GLU A 441 0.58 -15.21 13.00
CA GLU A 441 0.63 -14.37 14.22
C GLU A 441 1.95 -13.57 14.23
N PRO A 442 1.96 -12.37 14.84
CA PRO A 442 3.15 -11.52 14.85
C PRO A 442 4.28 -12.12 15.70
N ILE A 443 5.53 -11.91 15.27
CA ILE A 443 6.72 -12.23 16.06
C ILE A 443 6.80 -11.28 17.26
N ILE A 444 7.10 -11.81 18.44
CA ILE A 444 7.20 -11.01 19.67
C ILE A 444 8.63 -10.97 20.25
N ARG A 445 9.43 -12.02 20.05
CA ARG A 445 10.81 -12.07 20.56
C ARG A 445 11.69 -13.09 19.82
N TYR A 446 12.99 -12.94 20.03
CA TYR A 446 14.02 -13.93 19.74
C TYR A 446 14.61 -14.44 21.06
N GLU A 447 14.75 -15.74 21.21
CA GLU A 447 15.44 -16.36 22.34
C GLU A 447 16.83 -16.83 21.92
N ILE A 448 17.78 -16.68 22.82
CA ILE A 448 19.19 -16.99 22.60
C ILE A 448 19.54 -18.21 23.42
N TRP A 449 19.98 -19.25 22.73
CA TRP A 449 20.27 -20.55 23.32
C TRP A 449 21.76 -20.87 23.15
N ARG A 450 22.40 -21.24 24.25
CA ARG A 450 23.78 -21.71 24.30
C ARG A 450 23.82 -23.05 25.01
N ASP A 451 24.40 -24.07 24.40
CA ASP A 451 24.53 -25.42 24.96
C ASP A 451 23.19 -25.99 25.46
N ASN A 452 22.13 -25.80 24.67
CA ASN A 452 20.75 -26.18 24.98
C ASN A 452 20.13 -25.48 26.21
N LEU A 453 20.70 -24.37 26.67
CA LEU A 453 20.14 -23.52 27.71
C LEU A 453 19.79 -22.14 27.15
N LYS A 454 18.60 -21.63 27.49
CA LYS A 454 18.22 -20.25 27.18
C LYS A 454 19.07 -19.29 28.03
N VAL A 455 19.97 -18.55 27.39
CA VAL A 455 20.89 -17.60 28.04
C VAL A 455 20.43 -16.15 27.89
N GLY A 456 19.54 -15.86 26.94
CA GLY A 456 19.07 -14.50 26.69
C GLY A 456 17.82 -14.41 25.83
N GLN A 457 17.33 -13.19 25.66
CA GLN A 457 16.26 -12.87 24.71
C GLN A 457 16.32 -11.43 24.23
N VAL A 458 15.78 -11.19 23.04
CA VAL A 458 15.65 -9.86 22.43
C VAL A 458 14.21 -9.68 21.93
N ASN A 459 13.54 -8.61 22.36
CA ASN A 459 12.20 -8.29 21.87
C ASN A 459 12.23 -7.99 20.36
N HIS A 460 11.25 -8.50 19.64
CA HIS A 460 11.14 -8.23 18.20
C HIS A 460 10.86 -6.76 17.95
N LYS A 461 11.50 -6.23 16.92
CA LYS A 461 11.23 -4.92 16.34
C LYS A 461 11.28 -5.05 14.84
N SER A 462 10.52 -4.24 14.10
CA SER A 462 10.60 -4.25 12.64
C SER A 462 11.99 -3.83 12.17
N GLN A 463 12.65 -4.69 11.41
CA GLN A 463 13.91 -4.38 10.78
C GLN A 463 13.66 -3.47 9.58
N VAL A 464 14.23 -2.27 9.60
CA VAL A 464 13.96 -1.20 8.61
C VAL A 464 15.10 -0.98 7.62
N THR A 465 16.28 -1.53 7.89
CA THR A 465 17.47 -1.49 7.02
C THR A 465 18.11 -2.88 6.99
N ARG A 466 19.13 -3.07 6.16
CA ARG A 466 19.93 -4.32 6.16
C ARG A 466 20.83 -4.51 7.38
N ALA A 467 20.91 -3.53 8.29
CA ALA A 467 21.69 -3.68 9.52
C ALA A 467 21.10 -4.84 10.36
N PRO A 468 21.90 -5.84 10.73
CA PRO A 468 21.41 -7.01 11.45
C PRO A 468 21.03 -6.63 12.90
N PHE A 469 20.23 -7.48 13.52
CA PHE A 469 20.15 -7.52 14.97
C PHE A 469 21.50 -7.99 15.53
N ILE A 470 21.84 -7.52 16.73
CA ILE A 470 23.09 -7.85 17.39
C ILE A 470 22.80 -8.18 18.85
N HIS A 471 23.43 -9.25 19.33
CA HIS A 471 23.53 -9.58 20.76
C HIS A 471 24.98 -9.97 21.08
N GLU A 472 25.46 -9.54 22.23
CA GLU A 472 26.81 -9.85 22.69
C GLU A 472 26.75 -10.51 24.06
N GLU A 473 27.50 -11.61 24.21
CA GLU A 473 27.65 -12.34 25.46
C GLU A 473 29.13 -12.39 25.85
N ILE A 474 29.43 -12.07 27.11
CA ILE A 474 30.78 -12.23 27.67
C ILE A 474 30.90 -13.66 28.19
N LEU A 475 31.89 -14.40 27.68
CA LEU A 475 32.20 -15.76 28.08
C LEU A 475 33.29 -15.76 29.16
N ASN A 476 33.03 -16.49 30.24
CA ASN A 476 33.94 -16.61 31.38
C ASN A 476 34.79 -17.89 31.34
N ASP A 477 34.78 -18.60 30.21
CA ASP A 477 35.52 -19.83 30.01
C ASP A 477 36.07 -19.93 28.57
N ASN A 478 36.96 -20.90 28.37
CA ASN A 478 37.68 -21.15 27.13
C ASN A 478 37.09 -22.31 26.31
N SER A 479 35.96 -22.87 26.73
CA SER A 479 35.34 -24.06 26.14
C SER A 479 34.68 -23.72 24.81
N SER A 480 34.49 -24.73 23.96
CA SER A 480 33.59 -24.55 22.82
C SER A 480 32.14 -24.43 23.29
N HIS A 481 31.35 -23.59 22.63
CA HIS A 481 29.90 -23.49 22.88
C HIS A 481 29.13 -23.60 21.58
N THR A 482 27.93 -24.17 21.66
CA THR A 482 27.01 -24.22 20.52
C THR A 482 25.88 -23.23 20.73
N TYR A 483 25.63 -22.40 19.71
CA TYR A 483 24.59 -21.37 19.75
C TYR A 483 23.47 -21.64 18.75
N SER A 484 22.27 -21.23 19.13
CA SER A 484 21.12 -21.15 18.22
C SER A 484 20.19 -20.01 18.63
N LEU A 485 19.39 -19.54 17.68
CA LEU A 485 18.31 -18.59 17.95
C LEU A 485 16.95 -19.23 17.71
N VAL A 486 15.98 -18.81 18.51
CA VAL A 486 14.58 -19.24 18.39
C VAL A 486 13.68 -18.02 18.19
N THR A 487 12.98 -17.94 17.07
CA THR A 487 11.87 -16.99 16.89
C THR A 487 10.69 -17.45 17.72
N VAL A 488 10.00 -16.54 18.42
CA VAL A 488 8.72 -16.80 19.10
C VAL A 488 7.65 -15.82 18.66
N ASP A 489 6.47 -16.33 18.31
CA ASP A 489 5.30 -15.52 17.94
C ASP A 489 4.29 -15.34 19.08
N ALA A 490 3.27 -14.52 18.86
CA ALA A 490 2.24 -14.21 19.85
C ALA A 490 1.35 -15.41 20.24
N ALA A 491 1.43 -16.52 19.52
CA ALA A 491 0.80 -17.79 19.91
C ALA A 491 1.79 -18.74 20.61
N GLU A 492 2.96 -18.23 21.00
CA GLU A 492 4.05 -18.98 21.64
C GLU A 492 4.59 -20.15 20.79
N ARG A 493 4.38 -20.09 19.47
CA ARG A 493 5.00 -21.04 18.53
C ARG A 493 6.44 -20.62 18.27
N THR A 494 7.28 -21.60 17.97
CA THR A 494 8.72 -21.39 17.86
C THR A 494 9.30 -21.90 16.54
N ALA A 495 10.38 -21.28 16.10
CA ALA A 495 11.19 -21.74 14.97
C ALA A 495 12.68 -21.49 15.26
N LYS A 496 13.50 -22.55 15.21
CA LYS A 496 14.91 -22.55 15.64
C LYS A 496 15.86 -22.54 14.44
N THR A 497 16.98 -21.82 14.53
CA THR A 497 18.08 -21.91 13.55
C THR A 497 18.81 -23.25 13.64
N GLU A 498 19.65 -23.54 12.66
CA GLU A 498 20.73 -24.50 12.87
C GLU A 498 21.67 -24.03 13.99
N GLU A 499 22.37 -25.00 14.57
CA GLU A 499 23.32 -24.78 15.64
C GLU A 499 24.69 -24.40 15.07
N ILE A 500 25.29 -23.33 15.60
CA ILE A 500 26.61 -22.84 15.20
C ILE A 500 27.60 -23.06 16.34
N LEU A 501 28.69 -23.77 16.06
CA LEU A 501 29.79 -23.98 16.99
C LEU A 501 30.68 -22.73 17.06
N LEU A 502 30.82 -22.18 18.25
CA LEU A 502 31.86 -21.23 18.61
C LEU A 502 33.02 -21.99 19.26
N ALA A 503 34.13 -22.15 18.55
CA ALA A 503 35.29 -22.88 19.04
C ALA A 503 35.89 -22.26 20.31
N GLY A 504 36.49 -23.09 21.17
CA GLY A 504 37.25 -22.67 22.34
C GLY A 504 38.58 -21.98 21.99
N ILE A 505 39.25 -21.41 23.01
CA ILE A 505 40.56 -20.73 22.86
C ILE A 505 41.62 -21.19 23.83
#